data_AF-A0A6J6UDV8-F1
#
_entry.id   AF-A0A6J6UDV8-F1
#
_cell.length_a   1.000
_cell.length_b   1.000
_cell.length_c   1.000
_cell.angle_alpha   90.00
_cell.angle_beta   90.00
_cell.angle_gamma   90.00
#
_symmetry.space_group_name_H-M   'P 1'
#
loop_
_entity.id
_entity.type
_entity.pdbx_description
1 polymer ?
#
loop_
_entity_poly.entity_id
_entity_poly.type
_entity_poly.pdbx_seq_one_letter_code
_entity_poly.pdbx_strand_id
1 'polypeptide(L)'
;MEIISITQAPENENSHSCRCGEASSGIYPELDATLIPHQIRHPAILGALESLKAGEGMVLIAPHKPIPLLAQIEKKHPGVYSITFLNEGPEKWHIEFIRS
;
A
#
# COMPACT_ATOMS: atom_id res chain seq x y z
N MET A 1 10.19 10.46 57.12
CA MET A 1 10.65 10.77 55.75
C MET A 1 10.86 9.43 55.08
N GLU A 2 9.79 8.88 54.52
CA GLU A 2 9.78 7.53 53.98
C GLU A 2 10.15 7.58 52.49
N ILE A 3 11.18 6.82 52.14
CA ILE A 3 11.64 6.59 50.78
C ILE A 3 10.68 5.59 50.12
N ILE A 4 9.90 6.05 49.14
CA ILE A 4 9.12 5.18 48.28
C ILE A 4 10.04 4.50 47.24
N SER A 5 10.30 3.22 47.46
CA SER A 5 10.84 2.32 46.45
C SER A 5 9.85 2.21 45.29
N ILE A 6 10.19 2.77 44.14
CA ILE A 6 9.46 2.53 42.89
C ILE A 6 9.89 1.18 42.31
N THR A 7 8.97 0.23 42.32
CA THR A 7 9.10 -1.02 41.58
C THR A 7 8.88 -0.74 40.09
N GLN A 8 9.90 -1.03 39.29
CA GLN A 8 9.90 -1.57 37.92
C GLN A 8 8.61 -1.41 37.08
N ALA A 9 8.67 -0.62 36.01
CA ALA A 9 7.71 -0.68 34.91
C ALA A 9 8.07 -1.85 33.98
N PRO A 10 7.10 -2.67 33.51
CA PRO A 10 7.37 -3.67 32.50
C PRO A 10 7.61 -2.98 31.15
N GLU A 11 8.79 -3.23 30.57
CA GLU A 11 9.08 -3.01 29.16
C GLU A 11 8.10 -3.84 28.31
N ASN A 12 7.04 -3.19 27.83
CA ASN A 12 6.19 -3.79 26.81
C ASN A 12 6.93 -3.70 25.48
N GLU A 13 7.65 -4.76 25.12
CA GLU A 13 8.03 -5.08 23.75
C GLU A 13 6.77 -5.23 22.90
N ASN A 14 6.23 -4.10 22.46
CA ASN A 14 5.15 -4.06 21.49
C ASN A 14 5.74 -4.36 20.11
N SER A 15 6.11 -5.62 19.89
CA SER A 15 6.21 -6.18 18.56
C SER A 15 4.83 -6.05 17.92
N HIS A 16 4.60 -4.93 17.24
CA HIS A 16 3.49 -4.76 16.32
C HIS A 16 3.69 -5.69 15.11
N SER A 17 3.55 -7.00 15.35
CA SER A 17 3.32 -8.00 14.34
C SER A 17 1.82 -8.03 14.10
N CYS A 18 1.35 -7.24 13.14
CA CYS A 18 -0.03 -7.37 12.65
C CYS A 18 -0.17 -8.74 11.99
N ARG A 19 -0.57 -9.75 12.78
CA ARG A 19 -0.93 -11.08 12.31
C ARG A 19 -2.38 -11.07 11.82
N CYS A 20 -2.64 -10.45 10.67
CA CYS A 20 -3.79 -10.82 9.85
C CYS A 20 -3.33 -11.95 8.93
N GLY A 21 -3.51 -13.18 9.39
CA GLY A 21 -3.28 -14.38 8.61
C GLY A 21 -4.43 -14.64 7.65
N GLU A 22 -4.56 -13.82 6.60
CA GLU A 22 -5.28 -14.23 5.41
C GLU A 22 -4.22 -14.56 4.35
N ALA A 23 -4.01 -15.85 4.11
CA ALA A 23 -3.17 -16.32 3.03
C ALA A 23 -3.78 -15.78 1.72
N SER A 24 -3.08 -14.85 1.08
CA SER A 24 -3.46 -14.23 -0.18
C SER A 24 -3.74 -15.33 -1.21
N SER A 25 -5.02 -15.65 -1.37
CA SER A 25 -5.50 -16.66 -2.31
C SER A 25 -5.47 -16.04 -3.70
N GLY A 26 -4.27 -15.75 -4.24
CA GLY A 26 -4.07 -15.29 -5.62
C GLY A 26 -4.80 -14.01 -6.03
N ILE A 27 -5.39 -13.28 -5.08
CA ILE A 27 -6.09 -12.02 -5.30
C ILE A 27 -5.34 -10.94 -4.52
N TYR A 28 -4.72 -10.04 -5.26
CA TYR A 28 -4.04 -8.88 -4.69
C TYR A 28 -5.07 -7.90 -4.09
N PRO A 29 -4.73 -7.20 -2.98
CA PRO A 29 -5.61 -6.20 -2.39
C PRO A 29 -5.94 -5.07 -3.39
N GLU A 30 -7.18 -4.61 -3.37
CA GLU A 30 -7.66 -3.53 -4.22
C GLU A 30 -7.65 -2.18 -3.48
N LEU A 31 -7.14 -1.14 -4.14
CA LEU A 31 -7.17 0.24 -3.65
C LEU A 31 -8.00 1.09 -4.62
N ASP A 32 -9.19 1.50 -4.17
CA ASP A 32 -10.04 2.40 -4.96
C ASP A 32 -9.67 3.87 -4.72
N ALA A 33 -9.06 4.47 -5.75
CA ALA A 33 -8.61 5.85 -5.72
C ALA A 33 -9.78 6.87 -5.72
N THR A 34 -10.99 6.45 -6.11
CA THR A 34 -12.16 7.34 -6.12
C THR A 34 -12.62 7.68 -4.71
N LEU A 35 -12.37 6.77 -3.76
CA LEU A 35 -12.66 6.95 -2.33
C LEU A 35 -11.64 7.88 -1.63
N ILE A 36 -10.49 8.12 -2.27
CA ILE A 36 -9.41 8.91 -1.68
C ILE A 36 -9.52 10.38 -2.14
N PRO A 37 -9.55 11.36 -1.21
CA PRO A 37 -9.54 12.77 -1.54
C PRO A 37 -8.36 13.14 -2.43
N HIS A 38 -8.60 14.00 -3.43
CA HIS A 38 -7.59 14.32 -4.44
C HIS A 38 -6.25 14.79 -3.85
N GLN A 39 -6.29 15.59 -2.78
CA GLN A 39 -5.11 16.15 -2.11
C GLN A 39 -4.15 15.08 -1.56
N ILE A 40 -4.67 13.92 -1.17
CA ILE A 40 -3.87 12.83 -0.57
C ILE A 40 -3.83 11.57 -1.43
N ARG A 41 -4.51 11.55 -2.58
CA ARG A 41 -4.64 10.37 -3.45
C ARG A 41 -3.28 9.85 -3.94
N HIS A 42 -2.49 10.70 -4.57
CA HIS A 42 -1.17 10.30 -5.06
C HIS A 42 -0.23 9.85 -3.93
N PRO A 43 -0.03 10.60 -2.82
CA PRO A 43 0.83 10.13 -1.75
C PRO A 43 0.31 8.85 -1.10
N ALA A 44 -1.01 8.64 -0.99
CA ALA A 44 -1.59 7.40 -0.47
C ALA A 44 -1.31 6.21 -1.38
N ILE A 45 -1.50 6.34 -2.70
CA ILE A 45 -1.24 5.25 -3.66
C ILE A 45 0.24 4.90 -3.70
N LEU A 46 1.12 5.91 -3.71
CA LEU A 46 2.57 5.69 -3.66
C LEU A 46 2.99 4.98 -2.37
N GLY A 47 2.50 5.44 -1.22
CA GLY A 47 2.78 4.79 0.06
C GLY A 47 2.28 3.34 0.12
N ALA A 48 1.12 3.05 -0.48
CA ALA A 48 0.60 1.68 -0.59
C ALA A 48 1.53 0.79 -1.43
N LEU A 49 1.99 1.28 -2.60
CA LEU A 49 2.94 0.59 -3.45
C LEU A 49 4.28 0.34 -2.73
N GLU A 50 4.81 1.37 -2.06
CA GLU A 50 6.07 1.29 -1.31
C GLU A 50 5.99 0.29 -0.13
N SER A 51 4.79 0.00 0.38
CA SER A 51 4.55 -0.98 1.43
C SER A 51 4.55 -2.44 0.94
N LEU A 52 4.44 -2.69 -0.36
CA LEU A 52 4.47 -4.05 -0.92
C LEU A 52 5.86 -4.67 -0.75
N LYS A 53 5.97 -5.95 -0.39
CA LYS A 53 7.25 -6.68 -0.46
C LYS A 53 7.50 -7.20 -1.87
N ALA A 54 8.74 -7.63 -2.14
CA ALA A 54 9.06 -8.28 -3.42
C ALA A 54 8.19 -9.54 -3.61
N GLY A 55 7.57 -9.67 -4.78
CA GLY A 55 6.59 -10.70 -5.10
C GLY A 55 5.16 -10.42 -4.63
N GLU A 56 4.90 -9.34 -3.89
CA GLU A 56 3.54 -8.89 -3.58
C GLU A 56 3.02 -7.91 -4.63
N GLY A 57 1.70 -7.81 -4.71
CA GLY A 57 1.03 -6.90 -5.64
C GLY A 57 -0.23 -6.28 -5.04
N MET A 58 -0.79 -5.33 -5.77
CA MET A 58 -2.07 -4.68 -5.48
C MET A 58 -2.76 -4.27 -6.78
N VAL A 59 -4.08 -4.09 -6.74
CA VAL A 59 -4.86 -3.55 -7.86
C VAL A 59 -5.31 -2.14 -7.53
N LEU A 60 -4.97 -1.17 -8.36
CA LEU A 60 -5.47 0.20 -8.27
C LEU A 60 -6.72 0.36 -9.12
N ILE A 61 -7.81 0.81 -8.49
CA ILE A 61 -9.04 1.18 -9.20
C ILE A 61 -9.06 2.70 -9.35
N ALA A 62 -9.10 3.18 -10.60
CA ALA A 62 -9.07 4.60 -10.92
C ALA A 62 -10.27 4.99 -11.82
N PRO A 63 -10.77 6.23 -11.72
CA PRO A 63 -11.89 6.71 -12.55
C PRO A 63 -11.46 6.96 -14.01
N HIS A 64 -10.16 7.05 -14.27
CA HIS A 64 -9.56 7.21 -15.60
C HIS A 64 -8.13 6.67 -15.58
N LYS A 65 -7.49 6.55 -16.75
CA LYS A 65 -6.08 6.14 -16.86
C LYS A 65 -5.16 7.10 -16.08
N PRO A 66 -4.40 6.64 -15.07
CA PRO A 66 -3.57 7.51 -14.23
C PRO A 66 -2.16 7.69 -14.81
N ILE A 67 -2.06 8.13 -16.07
CA ILE A 67 -0.79 8.37 -16.78
C ILE A 67 0.25 9.16 -15.95
N PRO A 68 -0.09 10.30 -15.30
CA PRO A 68 0.91 11.04 -14.53
C PRO A 68 1.44 10.27 -13.31
N LEU A 69 0.60 9.43 -12.69
CA LEU A 69 1.01 8.59 -11.56
C LEU A 69 1.97 7.49 -12.01
N LEU A 70 1.67 6.83 -13.14
CA LEU A 70 2.55 5.79 -13.71
C LEU A 70 3.94 6.37 -14.03
N ALA A 71 3.99 7.55 -14.66
CA ALA A 71 5.24 8.22 -14.94
C ALA A 71 6.00 8.61 -13.66
N GLN A 72 5.29 9.00 -12.59
CA GLN A 72 5.90 9.31 -11.31
C GLN A 72 6.48 8.07 -10.62
N ILE A 73 5.78 6.93 -10.67
CA ILE A 73 6.24 5.66 -10.13
C ILE A 73 7.52 5.22 -10.84
N GLU A 74 7.51 5.19 -12.18
CA GLU A 74 8.68 4.80 -12.98
C GLU A 74 9.88 5.72 -12.70
N LYS A 75 9.65 7.02 -12.54
CA LYS A 75 10.73 7.97 -12.21
C LYS A 75 11.32 7.74 -10.81
N LYS A 76 10.50 7.39 -9.82
CA LYS A 76 10.94 7.15 -8.43
C LYS A 76 11.54 5.75 -8.23
N HIS A 77 10.96 4.75 -8.88
CA HIS A 77 11.27 3.33 -8.71
C HIS A 77 11.39 2.65 -10.09
N PRO A 78 12.42 3.01 -10.87
CA PRO A 78 12.56 2.54 -12.23
C PRO A 78 12.69 1.01 -12.28
N GLY A 79 11.77 0.36 -12.99
CA GLY A 79 11.77 -1.10 -13.15
C GLY A 79 11.47 -1.92 -11.89
N VAL A 80 10.99 -1.29 -10.81
CA VAL A 80 10.64 -1.99 -9.56
C VAL A 80 9.26 -2.62 -9.61
N TYR A 81 8.31 -1.98 -10.29
CA TYR A 81 6.93 -2.44 -10.36
C TYR A 81 6.60 -2.90 -11.78
N SER A 82 6.07 -4.12 -11.89
CA SER A 82 5.40 -4.61 -13.09
C SER A 82 3.97 -4.09 -13.11
N ILE A 83 3.52 -3.56 -14.24
CA ILE A 83 2.23 -2.87 -14.37
C ILE A 83 1.39 -3.62 -15.42
N THR A 84 0.23 -4.12 -15.02
CA THR A 84 -0.71 -4.83 -15.90
C THR A 84 -2.06 -4.12 -15.88
N PHE A 85 -2.63 -3.81 -17.04
CA PHE A 85 -3.99 -3.27 -17.13
C PHE A 85 -4.98 -4.43 -17.17
N LEU A 86 -5.76 -4.61 -16.11
CA LEU A 86 -6.77 -5.67 -16.01
C LEU A 86 -8.10 -5.25 -16.64
N ASN A 87 -8.44 -3.96 -16.55
CA ASN A 87 -9.66 -3.39 -17.13
C ASN A 87 -9.41 -1.92 -17.48
N GLU A 88 -9.84 -1.50 -18.67
CA GLU A 88 -9.54 -0.17 -19.23
C GLU A 88 -10.77 0.76 -19.33
N GLY A 89 -11.82 0.51 -18.54
CA GLY A 89 -13.00 1.38 -18.51
C GLY A 89 -13.80 1.36 -19.83
N PRO A 90 -14.86 2.19 -19.95
CA PRO A 90 -14.92 3.62 -19.56
C PRO A 90 -15.37 3.91 -18.12
N GLU A 91 -15.89 2.93 -17.39
CA GLU A 91 -16.48 3.15 -16.05
C GLU A 91 -15.42 3.15 -14.93
N LYS A 92 -14.51 2.18 -14.94
CA LYS A 92 -13.42 2.03 -13.97
C LYS A 92 -12.20 1.37 -14.60
N TRP A 93 -11.03 1.93 -14.32
CA TRP A 93 -9.74 1.37 -14.71
C TRP A 93 -9.18 0.53 -13.57
N HIS A 94 -8.80 -0.71 -13.86
CA HIS A 94 -8.15 -1.61 -12.91
C HIS A 94 -6.71 -1.83 -13.38
N ILE A 95 -5.75 -1.39 -12.58
CA ILE A 95 -4.33 -1.52 -12.87
C ILE A 95 -3.69 -2.37 -11.78
N GLU A 96 -3.20 -3.54 -12.13
CA GLU A 96 -2.39 -4.37 -11.24
C GLU A 96 -0.95 -3.86 -11.21
N PHE A 97 -0.40 -3.79 -10.02
CA PHE A 97 1.01 -3.52 -9.76
C PHE A 97 1.59 -4.71 -8.99
N ILE A 98 2.71 -5.26 -9.47
CA ILE A 98 3.47 -6.30 -8.77
C ILE A 98 4.87 -5.78 -8.53
N ARG A 99 5.35 -5.83 -7.29
CA ARG A 99 6.73 -5.46 -6.99
C ARG A 99 7.66 -6.63 -7.35
N SER A 100 8.60 -6.40 -8.27
CA SER A 100 9.63 -7.37 -8.67
C SER A 100 10.77 -7.44 -7.66
#